data_AF-A0A8H4XZN5-F1
#
_entry.id   AF-A0A8H4XZN5-F1
#
_cell.length_a   1.000
_cell.length_b   1.000
_cell.length_c   1.000
_cell.angle_alpha   90.00
_cell.angle_beta   90.00
_cell.angle_gamma   90.00
#
_symmetry.space_group_name_H-M   'P 1'
#
loop_
_entity.id
_entity.type
_entity.pdbx_description
1 polymer ?
#
loop_
_entity_poly.entity_id
_entity_poly.type
_entity_poly.pdbx_seq_one_letter_code
_entity_poly.pdbx_strand_id
1 'polypeptide(L)'
;MAGLGSVQDSINVERTPTFGSGNTITPNTQDASAQGSNQESPSSKYFGREGKLRPFRLLKQDIVNLRGRYLSDWKVFNQQVVASAVYIFFTNILPGITFASDLYTLTGKSWGTIEIVLSTGLCGLIFSLFSGQPLTILGVTGPFTVEFLPVMAWSLIHAGWMHYLLAIFNAHDWTMQYVTHFSADIFSLLNSVIYFHKAAMELKRTHARVSLAAFLYAIIGAVGTCLLAVLLSTANSWKPMLHRYVRLGLTEYAAAISIIFWIGIPYVGELASLDHVRLEVQDRFRPTSPDRETFFVRFWEVPVEWVFLSMIPGAIVTVLFYFDHEISSIICTVDKYGTKKPGGYAWDVALLGTTTIICGILGIPPANGLLPQAPLHSESLVHYVVESPPAEQGEQPDPPRPVARTYEQRYSHFIQAAMILVFVSPPLQKLLGFTQTSVLAGLFLFMGYQSLSVNPILDRVVSLLTPPSDLPALPDGVSWLGIHMYTITQIVMTGIVFGVTLTVAAPAFPLIIIALVPVRLSLMNRVWSRETLRLVDGWACREGKPEDTITMQGSVDEEKVGVEAASERRGDGMS
;
A
#
# COMPACT_ATOMS: atom_id res chain seq x y z
N MET A 1 23.52 -63.08 -0.23
CA MET A 1 22.45 -63.79 -0.97
C MET A 1 21.51 -62.72 -1.49
N ALA A 2 21.76 -62.22 -2.71
CA ALA A 2 21.11 -62.61 -3.98
C ALA A 2 19.72 -61.94 -4.12
N GLY A 3 19.36 -61.17 -5.15
CA GLY A 3 20.03 -60.71 -6.37
C GLY A 3 18.97 -60.06 -7.31
N LEU A 4 19.47 -59.29 -8.30
CA LEU A 4 18.85 -58.90 -9.59
C LEU A 4 17.73 -57.82 -9.55
N GLY A 5 17.67 -56.83 -10.46
CA GLY A 5 18.43 -56.60 -11.69
C GLY A 5 18.17 -55.19 -12.27
N SER A 6 19.07 -54.81 -13.18
CA SER A 6 19.04 -53.61 -14.02
C SER A 6 18.03 -53.73 -15.17
N VAL A 7 17.28 -52.67 -15.45
CA VAL A 7 16.82 -52.33 -16.80
C VAL A 7 16.84 -50.79 -16.94
N GLN A 8 17.64 -50.32 -17.89
CA GLN A 8 17.63 -48.97 -18.45
C GLN A 8 16.33 -48.73 -19.23
N ASP A 9 15.75 -47.53 -19.11
CA ASP A 9 15.18 -46.87 -20.28
C ASP A 9 15.27 -45.34 -20.16
N SER A 10 15.64 -44.75 -21.28
CA SER A 10 16.05 -43.39 -21.57
C SER A 10 14.92 -42.37 -21.56
N ILE A 11 15.15 -41.20 -20.94
CA ILE A 11 14.43 -39.95 -21.27
C ILE A 11 15.45 -38.81 -21.39
N ASN A 12 15.41 -38.17 -22.57
CA ASN A 12 16.25 -37.07 -23.03
C ASN A 12 16.32 -35.89 -22.05
N VAL A 13 17.55 -35.52 -21.69
CA VAL A 13 17.88 -34.25 -21.02
C VAL A 13 18.13 -33.21 -22.12
N GLU A 14 17.14 -32.35 -22.37
CA GLU A 14 17.32 -31.17 -23.22
C GLU A 14 18.05 -30.09 -22.42
N ARG A 15 19.28 -29.80 -22.85
CA ARG A 15 20.21 -28.85 -22.23
C ARG A 15 19.72 -27.42 -22.46
N THR A 16 19.41 -26.70 -21.38
CA THR A 16 19.37 -25.24 -21.38
C THR A 16 20.78 -24.65 -21.52
N PRO A 17 21.06 -23.79 -22.51
CA PRO A 17 22.36 -23.13 -22.60
C PRO A 17 22.44 -21.93 -21.65
N THR A 18 23.53 -21.92 -20.90
CA THR A 18 24.11 -20.80 -20.16
C THR A 18 24.44 -19.63 -21.09
N PHE A 19 24.02 -18.40 -20.75
CA PHE A 19 24.53 -17.19 -21.39
C PHE A 19 25.45 -16.44 -20.43
N GLY A 20 26.75 -16.50 -20.75
CA GLY A 20 27.79 -15.66 -20.20
C GLY A 20 28.04 -14.43 -21.06
N SER A 21 28.74 -13.49 -20.44
CA SER A 21 29.32 -12.24 -20.92
C SER A 21 29.94 -12.27 -22.33
N GLY A 22 29.86 -11.11 -23.01
CA GLY A 22 30.81 -10.70 -24.04
C GLY A 22 30.26 -10.64 -25.47
N ASN A 23 29.88 -9.44 -25.93
CA ASN A 23 30.27 -8.99 -27.27
C ASN A 23 30.15 -7.47 -27.42
N THR A 24 31.32 -6.84 -27.35
CA THR A 24 31.63 -5.54 -27.92
C THR A 24 31.43 -5.61 -29.43
N ILE A 25 30.49 -4.83 -29.98
CA ILE A 25 30.42 -4.57 -31.42
C ILE A 25 31.03 -3.20 -31.65
N THR A 26 32.22 -3.19 -32.25
CA THR A 26 32.85 -2.02 -32.86
C THR A 26 31.98 -1.54 -34.04
N PRO A 27 31.67 -0.24 -34.16
CA PRO A 27 31.02 0.26 -35.36
C PRO A 27 32.07 0.37 -36.46
N ASN A 28 31.89 -0.42 -37.52
CA ASN A 28 32.73 -0.36 -38.70
C ASN A 28 32.36 0.90 -39.49
N THR A 29 33.36 1.76 -39.67
CA THR A 29 33.33 2.98 -40.47
C THR A 29 33.22 2.61 -41.94
N GLN A 30 32.02 2.68 -42.52
CA GLN A 30 31.76 2.95 -43.95
C GLN A 30 30.26 2.75 -44.21
N ASP A 31 29.50 3.84 -44.11
CA ASP A 31 28.40 4.18 -45.01
C ASP A 31 27.96 5.61 -44.70
N ALA A 32 28.88 6.52 -45.01
CA ALA A 32 28.57 7.94 -45.14
C ALA A 32 28.02 8.15 -46.56
N SER A 33 26.69 8.13 -46.71
CA SER A 33 25.98 9.07 -47.59
C SER A 33 24.47 8.86 -47.52
N ALA A 34 23.74 9.96 -47.36
CA ALA A 34 22.29 10.10 -47.38
C ALA A 34 21.52 9.72 -46.10
N GLN A 35 21.76 10.46 -45.00
CA GLN A 35 20.68 10.78 -44.06
C GLN A 35 20.33 12.26 -44.20
N GLY A 36 19.24 12.52 -44.91
CA GLY A 36 18.53 13.79 -44.82
C GLY A 36 18.06 14.00 -43.39
N SER A 37 18.27 15.21 -42.89
CA SER A 37 17.84 15.71 -41.59
C SER A 37 16.32 15.60 -41.42
N ASN A 38 15.83 14.50 -40.86
CA ASN A 38 14.52 14.48 -40.23
C ASN A 38 14.72 14.77 -38.75
N GLN A 39 14.55 16.04 -38.38
CA GLN A 39 14.22 16.44 -37.02
C GLN A 39 12.95 15.67 -36.62
N GLU A 40 13.08 14.59 -35.85
CA GLU A 40 11.93 13.98 -35.19
C GLU A 40 11.32 15.01 -34.24
N SER A 41 10.03 15.31 -34.41
CA SER A 41 9.33 16.21 -33.52
C SER A 41 9.38 15.68 -32.08
N PRO A 42 9.41 16.54 -31.03
CA PRO A 42 9.40 16.09 -29.65
C PRO A 42 8.23 15.13 -29.34
N SER A 43 7.09 15.27 -30.03
CA SER A 43 5.93 14.39 -29.87
C SER A 43 6.16 12.97 -30.37
N SER A 44 6.98 12.76 -31.41
CA SER A 44 7.35 11.43 -31.91
C SER A 44 8.10 10.61 -30.87
N LYS A 45 8.93 11.28 -30.04
CA LYS A 45 9.72 10.63 -28.98
C LYS A 45 8.85 10.14 -27.80
N TYR A 46 7.71 10.78 -27.55
CA TYR A 46 6.78 10.38 -26.48
C TYR A 46 5.64 9.48 -26.96
N PHE A 47 5.12 9.68 -28.18
CA PHE A 47 3.97 8.95 -28.74
C PHE A 47 4.31 7.96 -29.87
N GLY A 48 5.58 7.85 -30.27
CA GLY A 48 6.05 6.93 -31.31
C GLY A 48 5.96 5.44 -30.93
N ARG A 49 6.43 4.56 -31.81
CA ARG A 49 6.34 3.09 -31.67
C ARG A 49 6.99 2.57 -30.37
N GLU A 50 8.03 3.26 -29.90
CA GLU A 50 8.77 3.04 -28.64
C GLU A 50 8.57 4.16 -27.61
N GLY A 51 7.62 5.08 -27.84
CA GLY A 51 7.40 6.24 -26.98
C GLY A 51 6.85 5.85 -25.60
N LYS A 52 7.37 6.49 -24.53
CA LYS A 52 6.98 6.23 -23.14
C LYS A 52 5.48 6.43 -22.87
N LEU A 53 4.82 7.35 -23.59
CA LEU A 53 3.41 7.70 -23.45
C LEU A 53 2.50 7.04 -24.50
N ARG A 54 2.97 6.00 -25.18
CA ARG A 54 2.14 5.27 -26.16
C ARG A 54 0.88 4.71 -25.47
N PRO A 55 -0.34 5.05 -25.95
CA PRO A 55 -1.57 4.55 -25.37
C PRO A 55 -1.60 3.02 -25.36
N PHE A 56 -2.10 2.43 -24.28
CA PHE A 56 -2.26 0.97 -24.10
C PHE A 56 -0.97 0.13 -24.05
N ARG A 57 0.23 0.74 -24.07
CA ARG A 57 1.50 0.00 -24.02
C ARG A 57 1.60 -0.85 -22.75
N LEU A 58 1.48 -0.20 -21.58
CA LEU A 58 1.61 -0.86 -20.28
C LEU A 58 0.44 -1.84 -20.06
N LEU A 59 -0.78 -1.42 -20.38
CA LEU A 59 -1.97 -2.28 -20.27
C LEU A 59 -1.83 -3.59 -21.06
N LYS A 60 -1.32 -3.53 -22.31
CA LYS A 60 -1.13 -4.72 -23.14
C LYS A 60 -0.03 -5.62 -22.58
N GLN A 61 1.07 -5.03 -22.10
CA GLN A 61 2.17 -5.76 -21.48
C GLN A 61 1.70 -6.48 -20.21
N ASP A 62 0.96 -5.79 -19.35
CA ASP A 62 0.41 -6.32 -18.10
C ASP A 62 -0.55 -7.48 -18.36
N ILE A 63 -1.43 -7.36 -19.36
CA ILE A 63 -2.36 -8.44 -19.74
C ILE A 63 -1.62 -9.67 -20.26
N VAL A 64 -0.58 -9.48 -21.09
CA VAL A 64 0.22 -10.61 -21.62
C VAL A 64 0.97 -11.31 -20.48
N ASN A 65 1.59 -10.53 -19.58
CA ASN A 65 2.27 -11.06 -18.41
C ASN A 65 1.31 -11.83 -17.49
N LEU A 66 0.14 -11.25 -17.21
CA LEU A 66 -0.92 -11.86 -16.42
C LEU A 66 -1.36 -13.20 -17.01
N ARG A 67 -1.63 -13.26 -18.33
CA ARG A 67 -2.05 -14.50 -19.01
C ARG A 67 -0.98 -15.59 -18.92
N GLY A 68 0.29 -15.24 -19.06
CA GLY A 68 1.41 -16.19 -18.95
C GLY A 68 1.58 -16.78 -17.55
N ARG A 69 1.37 -15.96 -16.50
CA ARG A 69 1.59 -16.37 -15.11
C ARG A 69 0.35 -16.85 -14.37
N TYR A 70 -0.87 -16.60 -14.84
CA TYR A 70 -2.11 -16.85 -14.10
C TYR A 70 -2.18 -18.26 -13.52
N LEU A 71 -1.87 -19.28 -14.33
CA LEU A 71 -1.85 -20.68 -13.88
C LEU A 71 -0.77 -20.97 -12.83
N SER A 72 0.35 -20.23 -12.84
CA SER A 72 1.42 -20.37 -11.85
C SER A 72 1.04 -19.81 -10.48
N ASP A 73 0.14 -18.81 -10.43
CA ASP A 73 -0.30 -18.17 -9.18
C ASP A 73 -1.17 -19.11 -8.31
N TRP A 74 -1.78 -20.13 -8.93
CA TRP A 74 -2.62 -21.12 -8.27
C TRP A 74 -1.90 -22.45 -7.96
N LYS A 75 -0.59 -22.57 -8.26
CA LYS A 75 0.13 -23.82 -8.00
C LYS A 75 0.54 -24.00 -6.54
N VAL A 76 0.82 -22.91 -5.84
CA VAL A 76 1.36 -22.96 -4.48
C VAL A 76 0.23 -22.77 -3.47
N PHE A 77 -0.10 -23.87 -2.79
CA PHE A 77 -1.01 -23.87 -1.65
C PHE A 77 -0.34 -24.58 -0.48
N ASN A 78 -0.06 -23.84 0.59
CA ASN A 78 0.60 -24.36 1.78
C ASN A 78 -0.08 -23.82 3.05
N GLN A 79 0.31 -24.35 4.20
CA GLN A 79 -0.24 -23.92 5.49
C GLN A 79 -0.01 -22.43 5.77
N GLN A 80 1.13 -21.89 5.34
CA GLN A 80 1.46 -20.47 5.50
C GLN A 80 0.47 -19.56 4.74
N VAL A 81 0.06 -19.95 3.53
CA VAL A 81 -0.95 -19.23 2.74
C VAL A 81 -2.30 -19.22 3.44
N VAL A 82 -2.70 -20.33 4.07
CA VAL A 82 -3.93 -20.39 4.87
C VAL A 82 -3.82 -19.51 6.12
N ALA A 83 -2.68 -19.58 6.84
CA ALA A 83 -2.44 -18.75 8.01
C ALA A 83 -2.46 -17.25 7.67
N SER A 84 -1.80 -16.88 6.57
CA SER A 84 -1.82 -15.53 6.00
C SER A 84 -3.24 -15.08 5.63
N ALA A 85 -4.05 -15.96 5.01
CA ALA A 85 -5.44 -15.64 4.68
C ALA A 85 -6.28 -15.31 5.92
N VAL A 86 -6.15 -16.11 6.99
CA VAL A 86 -6.88 -15.87 8.25
C VAL A 86 -6.35 -14.62 8.94
N TYR A 87 -5.03 -14.42 8.96
CA TYR A 87 -4.41 -13.21 9.51
C TYR A 87 -4.94 -11.94 8.83
N ILE A 88 -4.88 -11.91 7.49
CA ILE A 88 -5.32 -10.76 6.70
C ILE A 88 -6.83 -10.56 6.76
N PHE A 89 -7.62 -11.62 6.86
CA PHE A 89 -9.06 -11.50 7.11
C PHE A 89 -9.34 -10.66 8.35
N PHE A 90 -8.67 -10.94 9.48
CA PHE A 90 -8.84 -10.14 10.68
C PHE A 90 -8.27 -8.72 10.50
N THR A 91 -7.06 -8.55 9.97
CA THR A 91 -6.46 -7.21 9.82
C THR A 91 -7.17 -6.32 8.78
N ASN A 92 -7.99 -6.90 7.90
CA ASN A 92 -8.79 -6.17 6.91
C ASN A 92 -10.24 -5.91 7.38
N ILE A 93 -10.92 -6.91 7.95
CA ILE A 93 -12.32 -6.74 8.38
C ILE A 93 -12.43 -5.75 9.53
N LEU A 94 -11.47 -5.75 10.45
CA LEU A 94 -11.58 -4.98 11.67
C LEU A 94 -11.47 -3.46 11.43
N PRO A 95 -10.50 -2.95 10.65
CA PRO A 95 -10.44 -1.51 10.35
C PRO A 95 -11.63 -1.07 9.50
N GLY A 96 -12.09 -1.92 8.57
CA GLY A 96 -13.29 -1.68 7.77
C GLY A 96 -14.54 -1.50 8.64
N ILE A 97 -14.76 -2.39 9.61
CA ILE A 97 -15.87 -2.27 10.56
C ILE A 97 -15.78 -0.98 11.37
N THR A 98 -14.59 -0.59 11.81
CA THR A 98 -14.45 0.64 12.59
C THR A 98 -14.70 1.89 11.74
N PHE A 99 -14.26 1.89 10.48
CA PHE A 99 -14.65 2.94 9.53
C PHE A 99 -16.16 2.94 9.27
N ALA A 100 -16.84 1.80 9.34
CA ALA A 100 -18.30 1.72 9.20
C ALA A 100 -19.03 2.54 10.25
N SER A 101 -18.58 2.49 11.51
CA SER A 101 -19.17 3.30 12.59
C SER A 101 -19.06 4.81 12.30
N ASP A 102 -17.93 5.23 11.73
CA ASP A 102 -17.69 6.64 11.40
C ASP A 102 -18.48 7.07 10.16
N LEU A 103 -18.45 6.29 9.08
CA LEU A 103 -19.24 6.52 7.87
C LEU A 103 -20.74 6.54 8.20
N TYR A 104 -21.22 5.66 9.07
CA TYR A 104 -22.61 5.62 9.51
C TYR A 104 -23.06 6.92 10.15
N THR A 105 -22.20 7.51 10.98
CA THR A 105 -22.49 8.80 11.62
C THR A 105 -22.41 9.96 10.63
N LEU A 106 -21.37 9.98 9.78
CA LEU A 106 -21.12 11.09 8.86
C LEU A 106 -22.08 11.13 7.67
N THR A 107 -22.60 9.98 7.23
CA THR A 107 -23.52 9.87 6.07
C THR A 107 -25.00 9.89 6.46
N GLY A 108 -25.32 10.29 7.69
CA GLY A 108 -26.70 10.29 8.17
C GLY A 108 -27.36 8.91 8.10
N LYS A 109 -26.61 7.83 8.40
CA LYS A 109 -27.04 6.43 8.38
C LYS A 109 -27.22 5.80 6.98
N SER A 110 -26.63 6.39 5.94
CA SER A 110 -26.70 5.85 4.58
C SER A 110 -25.79 4.63 4.37
N TRP A 111 -24.61 4.63 5.00
CA TRP A 111 -23.63 3.54 4.93
C TRP A 111 -23.34 2.99 6.31
N GLY A 112 -23.59 1.70 6.52
CA GLY A 112 -23.30 1.01 7.76
C GLY A 112 -22.34 -0.16 7.56
N THR A 113 -22.32 -1.04 8.56
CA THR A 113 -21.43 -2.21 8.62
C THR A 113 -21.65 -3.15 7.44
N ILE A 114 -22.90 -3.32 6.97
CA ILE A 114 -23.22 -4.26 5.88
C ILE A 114 -22.66 -3.80 4.54
N GLU A 115 -22.77 -2.50 4.22
CA GLU A 115 -22.26 -1.96 2.96
C GLU A 115 -20.74 -2.05 2.88
N ILE A 116 -20.03 -1.82 4.00
CA ILE A 116 -18.56 -1.91 4.03
C ILE A 116 -18.09 -3.35 3.89
N VAL A 117 -18.70 -4.28 4.62
CA VAL A 117 -18.34 -5.71 4.53
C VAL A 117 -18.66 -6.24 3.12
N LEU A 118 -19.81 -5.86 2.55
CA LEU A 118 -20.18 -6.21 1.17
C LEU A 118 -19.19 -5.62 0.16
N SER A 119 -18.82 -4.35 0.30
CA SER A 119 -17.86 -3.68 -0.58
C SER A 119 -16.48 -4.35 -0.52
N THR A 120 -15.94 -4.51 0.69
CA THR A 120 -14.60 -5.07 0.89
C THR A 120 -14.53 -6.50 0.38
N GLY A 121 -15.57 -7.30 0.65
CA GLY A 121 -15.68 -8.68 0.17
C GLY A 121 -15.82 -8.77 -1.35
N LEU A 122 -16.72 -7.97 -1.96
CA LEU A 122 -16.95 -7.99 -3.40
C LEU A 122 -15.75 -7.46 -4.20
N CYS A 123 -15.21 -6.30 -3.81
CA CYS A 123 -14.05 -5.71 -4.46
C CYS A 123 -12.82 -6.61 -4.29
N GLY A 124 -12.59 -7.13 -3.08
CA GLY A 124 -11.50 -8.08 -2.82
C GLY A 124 -11.63 -9.36 -3.65
N LEU A 125 -12.84 -9.90 -3.84
CA LEU A 125 -13.05 -11.09 -4.66
C LEU A 125 -12.70 -10.83 -6.12
N ILE A 126 -13.25 -9.75 -6.70
CA ILE A 126 -12.97 -9.34 -8.09
C ILE A 126 -11.46 -9.10 -8.26
N PHE A 127 -10.84 -8.39 -7.32
CA PHE A 127 -9.42 -8.06 -7.40
C PHE A 127 -8.53 -9.30 -7.23
N SER A 128 -8.85 -10.22 -6.32
CA SER A 128 -8.09 -11.47 -6.16
C SER A 128 -8.06 -12.33 -7.43
N LEU A 129 -9.17 -12.35 -8.18
CA LEU A 129 -9.31 -13.12 -9.40
C LEU A 129 -8.66 -12.44 -10.60
N PHE A 130 -8.81 -11.13 -10.76
CA PHE A 130 -8.45 -10.44 -12.00
C PHE A 130 -7.22 -9.54 -11.89
N SER A 131 -6.68 -9.25 -10.71
CA SER A 131 -5.52 -8.36 -10.57
C SER A 131 -4.25 -8.93 -11.21
N GLY A 132 -3.41 -8.02 -11.69
CA GLY A 132 -1.99 -8.21 -11.94
C GLY A 132 -1.25 -8.47 -10.63
N GLN A 133 -1.42 -7.64 -9.60
CA GLN A 133 -0.73 -7.81 -8.32
C GLN A 133 -1.67 -8.34 -7.23
N PRO A 134 -1.78 -9.68 -7.04
CA PRO A 134 -2.71 -10.26 -6.06
C PRO A 134 -2.29 -10.05 -4.60
N LEU A 135 -1.06 -9.60 -4.35
CA LEU A 135 -0.57 -9.25 -3.00
C LEU A 135 -1.20 -7.96 -2.45
N THR A 136 -1.66 -7.06 -3.31
CA THR A 136 -2.30 -5.82 -2.89
C THR A 136 -3.68 -6.12 -2.30
N ILE A 137 -3.94 -5.66 -1.08
CA ILE A 137 -5.23 -5.87 -0.40
C ILE A 137 -6.12 -4.65 -0.57
N LEU A 138 -7.38 -4.88 -0.95
CA LEU A 138 -8.39 -3.84 -1.03
C LEU A 138 -9.26 -3.77 0.23
N GLY A 139 -9.68 -2.57 0.56
CA GLY A 139 -10.70 -2.32 1.57
C GLY A 139 -11.19 -0.88 1.56
N VAL A 140 -12.19 -0.58 2.38
CA VAL A 140 -12.76 0.76 2.47
C VAL A 140 -11.89 1.61 3.39
N THR A 141 -11.48 2.78 2.90
CA THR A 141 -10.71 3.77 3.66
C THR A 141 -11.55 5.03 3.89
N GLY A 142 -11.28 5.76 4.99
CA GLY A 142 -11.55 7.19 5.21
C GLY A 142 -12.96 7.77 4.98
N PRO A 143 -13.25 8.99 5.48
CA PRO A 143 -14.54 9.63 5.30
C PRO A 143 -14.69 10.20 3.87
N PHE A 144 -15.22 9.39 2.97
CA PHE A 144 -15.84 9.86 1.73
C PHE A 144 -17.32 10.11 2.02
N THR A 145 -17.70 11.35 2.26
CA THR A 145 -19.12 11.67 2.48
C THR A 145 -19.59 12.71 1.48
N VAL A 146 -20.32 12.24 0.49
CA VAL A 146 -21.23 13.07 -0.31
C VAL A 146 -22.63 12.77 0.21
N GLU A 147 -23.32 13.78 0.73
CA GLU A 147 -24.64 13.68 1.38
C GLU A 147 -25.74 13.09 0.48
N PHE A 148 -25.48 12.95 -0.83
CA PHE A 148 -26.46 12.46 -1.80
C PHE A 148 -25.95 11.24 -2.57
N LEU A 149 -26.55 10.08 -2.26
CA LEU A 149 -26.17 8.77 -2.80
C LEU A 149 -26.21 8.69 -4.34
N PRO A 150 -27.18 9.30 -5.04
CA PRO A 150 -27.15 9.30 -6.51
C PRO A 150 -26.05 10.18 -7.13
N VAL A 151 -25.70 11.33 -6.52
CA VAL A 151 -24.56 12.16 -6.95
C VAL A 151 -23.25 11.43 -6.70
N MET A 152 -23.18 10.69 -5.60
CA MET A 152 -22.06 9.82 -5.31
C MET A 152 -21.92 8.70 -6.35
N ALA A 153 -23.02 8.05 -6.76
CA ALA A 153 -22.99 7.04 -7.81
C ALA A 153 -22.39 7.60 -9.10
N TRP A 154 -22.80 8.80 -9.53
CA TRP A 154 -22.18 9.50 -10.66
C TRP A 154 -20.74 9.90 -10.42
N SER A 155 -20.38 10.33 -9.21
CA SER A 155 -18.98 10.64 -8.85
C SER A 155 -18.09 9.41 -9.02
N LEU A 156 -18.56 8.23 -8.62
CA LEU A 156 -17.83 6.96 -8.73
C LEU A 156 -17.80 6.43 -10.17
N ILE A 157 -18.88 6.60 -10.93
CA ILE A 157 -18.87 6.35 -12.37
C ILE A 157 -17.83 7.26 -13.04
N HIS A 158 -17.79 8.54 -12.64
CA HIS A 158 -16.82 9.47 -13.18
C HIS A 158 -15.39 9.08 -12.82
N ALA A 159 -15.17 8.67 -11.57
CA ALA A 159 -13.89 8.16 -11.14
C ALA A 159 -13.46 6.94 -11.97
N GLY A 160 -14.36 6.01 -12.25
CA GLY A 160 -14.07 4.80 -13.03
C GLY A 160 -13.51 5.08 -14.42
N TRP A 161 -14.13 5.96 -15.22
CA TRP A 161 -13.58 6.27 -16.54
C TRP A 161 -12.28 7.06 -16.48
N MET A 162 -12.10 7.92 -15.47
CA MET A 162 -10.83 8.62 -15.28
C MET A 162 -9.70 7.64 -14.92
N HIS A 163 -9.96 6.60 -14.11
CA HIS A 163 -9.00 5.53 -13.87
C HIS A 163 -8.64 4.78 -15.17
N TYR A 164 -9.61 4.50 -16.03
CA TYR A 164 -9.32 3.92 -17.35
C TYR A 164 -8.40 4.84 -18.18
N LEU A 165 -8.63 6.16 -18.15
CA LEU A 165 -7.73 7.08 -18.85
C LEU A 165 -6.31 7.06 -18.26
N LEU A 166 -6.17 7.07 -16.94
CA LEU A 166 -4.85 6.97 -16.29
C LEU A 166 -4.12 5.68 -16.68
N ALA A 167 -4.84 4.56 -16.75
CA ALA A 167 -4.30 3.29 -17.22
C ALA A 167 -3.90 3.33 -18.71
N ILE A 168 -4.70 3.96 -19.57
CA ILE A 168 -4.45 4.08 -21.01
C ILE A 168 -3.22 4.95 -21.29
N PHE A 169 -3.05 6.05 -20.56
CA PHE A 169 -1.95 7.00 -20.72
C PHE A 169 -0.66 6.61 -19.97
N ASN A 170 -0.63 5.41 -19.35
CA ASN A 170 0.50 4.91 -18.57
C ASN A 170 0.92 5.89 -17.45
N ALA A 171 -0.04 6.42 -16.69
CA ALA A 171 0.22 7.39 -15.63
C ALA A 171 1.27 6.89 -14.61
N HIS A 172 1.30 5.57 -14.35
CA HIS A 172 2.25 4.93 -13.43
C HIS A 172 3.71 5.30 -13.73
N ASP A 173 4.15 5.09 -14.98
CA ASP A 173 5.52 5.35 -15.42
C ASP A 173 5.91 6.83 -15.25
N TRP A 174 4.93 7.74 -15.33
CA TRP A 174 5.18 9.16 -15.19
C TRP A 174 5.16 9.62 -13.73
N THR A 175 4.19 9.21 -12.92
CA THR A 175 4.01 9.81 -11.59
C THR A 175 4.78 9.10 -10.50
N MET A 176 4.79 7.76 -10.51
CA MET A 176 5.29 6.98 -9.37
C MET A 176 6.81 6.95 -9.29
N GLN A 177 7.50 7.11 -10.42
CA GLN A 177 8.96 7.20 -10.45
C GLN A 177 9.52 8.43 -9.71
N TYR A 178 8.69 9.45 -9.44
CA TYR A 178 9.11 10.66 -8.74
C TYR A 178 8.83 10.64 -7.23
N VAL A 179 8.15 9.61 -6.70
CA VAL A 179 7.86 9.52 -5.26
C VAL A 179 9.14 9.18 -4.50
N THR A 180 9.46 9.98 -3.48
CA THR A 180 10.65 9.79 -2.64
C THR A 180 10.28 9.28 -1.25
N HIS A 181 11.26 8.72 -0.53
CA HIS A 181 11.08 8.28 0.85
C HIS A 181 10.61 9.42 1.76
N PHE A 182 11.02 10.67 1.49
CA PHE A 182 10.49 11.84 2.20
C PHE A 182 8.96 11.91 2.24
N SER A 183 8.29 11.82 1.08
CA SER A 183 6.83 11.86 0.99
C SER A 183 6.17 10.60 1.56
N ALA A 184 6.78 9.43 1.35
CA ALA A 184 6.26 8.16 1.81
C ALA A 184 6.30 8.04 3.35
N ASP A 185 7.41 8.47 3.98
CA ASP A 185 7.58 8.48 5.43
C ASP A 185 6.58 9.44 6.11
N ILE A 186 6.38 10.64 5.54
CA ILE A 186 5.37 11.61 6.00
C ILE A 186 3.97 11.00 5.92
N PHE A 187 3.65 10.32 4.83
CA PHE A 187 2.33 9.70 4.66
C PHE A 187 2.10 8.57 5.67
N SER A 188 3.12 7.74 5.91
CA SER A 188 3.08 6.69 6.94
C SER A 188 2.89 7.27 8.35
N LEU A 189 3.56 8.38 8.68
CA LEU A 189 3.41 9.05 9.98
C LEU A 189 2.01 9.65 10.12
N LEU A 190 1.51 10.30 9.07
CA LEU A 190 0.16 10.85 9.02
C LEU A 190 -0.90 9.76 9.30
N ASN A 191 -0.79 8.60 8.65
CA ASN A 191 -1.71 7.48 8.88
C ASN A 191 -1.69 7.01 10.35
N SER A 192 -0.50 6.93 10.94
CA SER A 192 -0.33 6.57 12.36
C SER A 192 -1.06 7.57 13.27
N VAL A 193 -0.89 8.87 13.04
CA VAL A 193 -1.56 9.94 13.79
C VAL A 193 -3.08 9.90 13.60
N ILE A 194 -3.56 9.65 12.37
CA ILE A 194 -4.99 9.51 12.08
C ILE A 194 -5.60 8.35 12.88
N TYR A 195 -4.92 7.20 12.99
CA TYR A 195 -5.41 6.08 13.79
C TYR A 195 -5.56 6.43 15.27
N PHE A 196 -4.54 7.06 15.87
CA PHE A 196 -4.64 7.54 17.26
C PHE A 196 -5.78 8.55 17.44
N HIS A 197 -5.93 9.48 16.50
CA HIS A 197 -7.01 10.47 16.52
C HIS A 197 -8.39 9.79 16.43
N LYS A 198 -8.57 8.82 15.54
CA LYS A 198 -9.83 8.08 15.38
C LYS A 198 -10.18 7.24 16.62
N ALA A 199 -9.19 6.61 17.27
CA ALA A 199 -9.39 5.94 18.55
C ALA A 199 -9.93 6.92 19.62
N ALA A 200 -9.33 8.11 19.72
CA ALA A 200 -9.76 9.13 20.66
C ALA A 200 -11.17 9.68 20.33
N MET A 201 -11.49 9.87 19.05
CA MET A 201 -12.84 10.27 18.62
C MET A 201 -13.90 9.25 19.00
N GLU A 202 -13.61 7.95 18.84
CA GLU A 202 -14.57 6.90 19.18
C GLU A 202 -14.81 6.79 20.69
N LEU A 203 -13.75 6.94 21.49
CA LEU A 203 -13.88 7.05 22.95
C LEU A 203 -14.69 8.28 23.36
N LYS A 204 -14.48 9.44 22.70
CA LYS A 204 -15.26 10.66 22.94
C LYS A 204 -16.74 10.47 22.58
N ARG A 205 -17.04 9.77 21.47
CA ARG A 205 -18.42 9.42 21.07
C ARG A 205 -19.08 8.51 22.10
N THR A 206 -18.32 7.55 22.63
CA THR A 206 -18.79 6.64 23.68
C THR A 206 -19.10 7.41 24.97
N HIS A 207 -18.21 8.29 25.42
CA HIS A 207 -18.41 9.14 26.61
C HIS A 207 -19.72 9.94 26.58
N ALA A 208 -20.13 10.42 25.41
CA ALA A 208 -21.35 11.20 25.25
C ALA A 208 -22.65 10.38 25.36
N ARG A 209 -22.57 9.03 25.27
CA ARG A 209 -23.73 8.14 25.19
C ARG A 209 -23.95 7.30 26.44
N VAL A 210 -22.92 7.08 27.25
CA VAL A 210 -22.98 6.13 28.38
C VAL A 210 -22.69 6.79 29.73
N SER A 211 -23.03 6.08 30.81
CA SER A 211 -22.69 6.48 32.16
C SER A 211 -21.17 6.49 32.39
N LEU A 212 -20.71 7.20 33.42
CA LEU A 212 -19.28 7.27 33.76
C LEU A 212 -18.68 5.88 34.00
N ALA A 213 -19.41 4.97 34.66
CA ALA A 213 -18.94 3.60 34.91
C ALA A 213 -18.75 2.81 33.62
N ALA A 214 -19.71 2.87 32.70
CA ALA A 214 -19.61 2.25 31.38
C ALA A 214 -18.50 2.88 30.53
N PHE A 215 -18.27 4.19 30.66
CA PHE A 215 -17.17 4.86 29.97
C PHE A 215 -15.79 4.44 30.50
N LEU A 216 -15.61 4.34 31.81
CA LEU A 216 -14.37 3.83 32.40
C LEU A 216 -14.10 2.39 31.95
N TYR A 217 -15.14 1.55 31.88
CA TYR A 217 -15.02 0.22 31.30
C TYR A 217 -14.63 0.26 29.82
N ALA A 218 -15.21 1.16 29.02
CA ALA A 218 -14.83 1.35 27.63
C ALA A 218 -13.35 1.74 27.47
N ILE A 219 -12.80 2.57 28.37
CA ILE A 219 -11.35 2.88 28.40
C ILE A 219 -10.53 1.63 28.71
N ILE A 220 -10.92 0.85 29.72
CA ILE A 220 -10.25 -0.41 30.07
C ILE A 220 -10.27 -1.38 28.90
N GLY A 221 -11.41 -1.52 28.21
CA GLY A 221 -11.54 -2.34 27.01
C GLY A 221 -10.65 -1.87 25.87
N ALA A 222 -10.61 -0.56 25.60
CA ALA A 222 -9.78 0.01 24.54
C ALA A 222 -8.28 -0.15 24.81
N VAL A 223 -7.81 0.32 25.97
CA VAL A 223 -6.40 0.23 26.37
C VAL A 223 -6.00 -1.23 26.55
N GLY A 224 -6.86 -2.04 27.16
CA GLY A 224 -6.63 -3.47 27.36
C GLY A 224 -6.53 -4.25 26.06
N THR A 225 -7.35 -3.93 25.06
CA THR A 225 -7.26 -4.54 23.72
C THR A 225 -5.92 -4.20 23.07
N CYS A 226 -5.51 -2.93 23.14
CA CYS A 226 -4.23 -2.48 22.59
C CYS A 226 -3.04 -3.17 23.29
N LEU A 227 -3.00 -3.16 24.62
CA LEU A 227 -1.89 -3.73 25.38
C LEU A 227 -1.79 -5.24 25.19
N LEU A 228 -2.93 -5.95 25.16
CA LEU A 228 -2.94 -7.39 24.89
C LEU A 228 -2.46 -7.69 23.48
N ALA A 229 -2.87 -6.89 22.48
CA ALA A 229 -2.43 -7.07 21.10
C ALA A 229 -0.92 -6.81 20.95
N VAL A 230 -0.40 -5.76 21.59
CA VAL A 230 1.06 -5.49 21.64
C VAL A 230 1.79 -6.64 22.32
N LEU A 231 1.34 -7.07 23.50
CA LEU A 231 1.92 -8.18 24.23
C LEU A 231 2.00 -9.43 23.34
N LEU A 232 0.88 -9.86 22.75
CA LEU A 232 0.84 -11.04 21.88
C LEU A 232 1.68 -10.87 20.60
N SER A 233 1.75 -9.66 20.04
CA SER A 233 2.59 -9.40 18.86
C SER A 233 4.09 -9.54 19.17
N THR A 234 4.50 -9.32 20.42
CA THR A 234 5.88 -9.54 20.86
C THR A 234 6.16 -11.00 21.21
N ALA A 235 5.19 -11.92 21.10
CA ALA A 235 5.33 -13.29 21.56
C ALA A 235 6.58 -13.97 20.99
N ASN A 236 6.93 -13.76 19.72
CA ASN A 236 8.14 -14.30 19.09
C ASN A 236 9.46 -13.92 19.78
N SER A 237 9.53 -12.76 20.41
CA SER A 237 10.69 -12.30 21.17
C SER A 237 10.74 -12.84 22.61
N TRP A 238 9.67 -13.46 23.10
CA TRP A 238 9.64 -13.99 24.46
C TRP A 238 10.67 -15.11 24.62
N LYS A 239 11.28 -15.16 25.81
CA LYS A 239 12.13 -16.28 26.23
C LYS A 239 11.38 -17.60 25.94
N PRO A 240 12.07 -18.68 25.55
CA PRO A 240 11.47 -19.93 25.07
C PRO A 240 10.73 -20.72 26.16
N MET A 241 9.70 -20.12 26.76
CA MET A 241 8.78 -20.75 27.71
C MET A 241 7.63 -21.44 26.97
N LEU A 242 7.37 -21.08 25.70
CA LEU A 242 6.32 -21.63 24.86
C LEU A 242 6.90 -22.30 23.61
N HIS A 243 6.21 -23.34 23.11
CA HIS A 243 6.60 -24.03 21.88
C HIS A 243 6.55 -23.09 20.67
N ARG A 244 7.49 -23.24 19.72
CA ARG A 244 7.65 -22.36 18.54
C ARG A 244 6.34 -22.10 17.78
N TYR A 245 5.55 -23.15 17.54
CA TYR A 245 4.27 -23.05 16.83
C TYR A 245 3.23 -22.20 17.58
N VAL A 246 3.14 -22.34 18.90
CA VAL A 246 2.23 -21.53 19.72
C VAL A 246 2.64 -20.07 19.66
N ARG A 247 3.94 -19.79 19.77
CA ARG A 247 4.49 -18.44 19.74
C ARG A 247 4.28 -17.72 18.39
N LEU A 248 4.43 -18.47 17.30
CA LEU A 248 4.13 -17.99 15.95
C LEU A 248 2.64 -17.67 15.82
N GLY A 249 1.77 -18.59 16.24
CA GLY A 249 0.32 -18.38 16.23
C GLY A 249 -0.13 -17.19 17.09
N LEU A 250 0.45 -17.00 18.28
CA LEU A 250 0.15 -15.85 19.14
C LEU A 250 0.56 -14.52 18.48
N THR A 251 1.70 -14.51 17.78
CA THR A 251 2.20 -13.31 17.09
C THR A 251 1.31 -12.94 15.90
N GLU A 252 0.97 -13.93 15.06
CA GLU A 252 0.13 -13.74 13.88
C GLU A 252 -1.31 -13.37 14.28
N TYR A 253 -1.92 -14.09 15.22
CA TYR A 253 -3.31 -13.86 15.62
C TYR A 253 -3.47 -12.86 16.78
N ALA A 254 -2.45 -12.07 17.10
CA ALA A 254 -2.42 -11.15 18.25
C ALA A 254 -3.64 -10.23 18.32
N ALA A 255 -3.97 -9.53 17.22
CA ALA A 255 -5.11 -8.63 17.15
C ALA A 255 -6.45 -9.37 17.28
N ALA A 256 -6.60 -10.50 16.58
CA ALA A 256 -7.82 -11.29 16.59
C ALA A 256 -8.13 -11.87 17.98
N ILE A 257 -7.12 -12.49 18.62
CA ILE A 257 -7.24 -13.05 19.98
C ILE A 257 -7.60 -11.94 20.97
N SER A 258 -6.95 -10.78 20.86
CA SER A 258 -7.21 -9.66 21.77
C SER A 258 -8.65 -9.16 21.69
N ILE A 259 -9.19 -9.07 20.48
CA ILE A 259 -10.57 -8.63 20.26
C ILE A 259 -11.56 -9.67 20.75
N ILE A 260 -11.37 -10.95 20.41
CA ILE A 260 -12.25 -12.03 20.88
C ILE A 260 -12.27 -12.07 22.41
N PHE A 261 -11.11 -11.91 23.05
CA PHE A 261 -10.98 -11.87 24.50
C PHE A 261 -11.77 -10.69 25.10
N TRP A 262 -11.58 -9.47 24.59
CA TRP A 262 -12.26 -8.28 25.12
C TRP A 262 -13.74 -8.16 24.74
N ILE A 263 -14.18 -8.78 23.64
CA ILE A 263 -15.62 -8.98 23.35
C ILE A 263 -16.24 -9.96 24.35
N GLY A 264 -15.49 -10.97 24.80
CA GLY A 264 -15.96 -12.00 25.71
C GLY A 264 -16.08 -11.56 27.17
N ILE A 265 -15.15 -10.75 27.69
CA ILE A 265 -15.12 -10.30 29.09
C ILE A 265 -16.46 -9.71 29.59
N PRO A 266 -17.15 -8.83 28.84
CA PRO A 266 -18.43 -8.26 29.28
C PRO A 266 -19.51 -9.29 29.58
N TYR A 267 -19.43 -10.49 29.03
CA TYR A 267 -20.39 -11.57 29.27
C TYR A 267 -20.13 -12.35 30.55
N VAL A 268 -19.03 -12.04 31.26
CA VAL A 268 -18.61 -12.73 32.48
C VAL A 268 -18.97 -11.89 33.71
N GLY A 269 -19.84 -12.42 34.58
CA GLY A 269 -20.12 -11.87 35.90
C GLY A 269 -20.97 -10.58 35.88
N GLU A 270 -20.72 -9.70 36.86
CA GLU A 270 -21.49 -8.46 37.08
C GLU A 270 -21.31 -7.42 35.97
N LEU A 271 -20.29 -7.57 35.12
CA LEU A 271 -20.02 -6.68 33.98
C LEU A 271 -21.08 -6.76 32.87
N ALA A 272 -21.87 -7.84 32.85
CA ALA A 272 -22.98 -7.99 31.92
C ALA A 272 -24.12 -6.99 32.18
N SER A 273 -24.17 -6.41 33.38
CA SER A 273 -25.18 -5.42 33.77
C SER A 273 -24.87 -3.99 33.31
N LEU A 274 -23.64 -3.73 32.85
CA LEU A 274 -23.23 -2.42 32.34
C LEU A 274 -23.73 -2.20 30.91
N ASP A 275 -24.11 -0.96 30.61
CA ASP A 275 -24.47 -0.57 29.24
C ASP A 275 -23.22 -0.52 28.36
N HIS A 276 -23.24 -1.27 27.26
CA HIS A 276 -22.14 -1.35 26.30
C HIS A 276 -22.59 -0.83 24.94
N VAL A 277 -21.84 0.12 24.37
CA VAL A 277 -22.09 0.58 22.99
C VAL A 277 -21.55 -0.48 22.03
N ARG A 278 -22.44 -0.99 21.18
CA ARG A 278 -22.15 -2.03 20.19
C ARG A 278 -22.35 -1.50 18.78
N LEU A 279 -21.81 -2.22 17.81
CA LEU A 279 -22.04 -1.92 16.40
C LEU A 279 -23.52 -2.07 16.02
N GLU A 280 -24.01 -1.10 15.26
CA GLU A 280 -25.31 -1.21 14.62
C GLU A 280 -25.20 -2.17 13.44
N VAL A 281 -25.94 -3.28 13.52
CA VAL A 281 -25.99 -4.32 12.49
C VAL A 281 -27.43 -4.54 12.01
N GLN A 282 -27.56 -5.03 10.77
CA GLN A 282 -28.85 -5.38 10.21
C GLN A 282 -29.13 -6.87 10.43
N ASP A 283 -30.37 -7.21 10.77
CA ASP A 283 -30.81 -8.61 10.93
C ASP A 283 -31.14 -9.30 9.60
N ARG A 284 -31.27 -8.52 8.53
CA ARG A 284 -31.61 -8.97 7.18
C ARG A 284 -30.64 -8.35 6.19
N PHE A 285 -30.42 -9.02 5.06
CA PHE A 285 -29.66 -8.45 3.94
C PHE A 285 -30.47 -7.33 3.29
N ARG A 286 -30.35 -6.12 3.85
CA ARG A 286 -30.95 -4.88 3.38
C ARG A 286 -29.98 -3.72 3.60
N PRO A 287 -30.11 -2.62 2.82
CA PRO A 287 -29.37 -1.41 3.10
C PRO A 287 -29.59 -0.89 4.52
N THR A 288 -28.63 -0.14 5.03
CA THR A 288 -28.64 0.40 6.39
C THR A 288 -29.70 1.50 6.58
N SER A 289 -29.97 2.30 5.55
CA SER A 289 -31.04 3.30 5.58
C SER A 289 -32.42 2.62 5.60
N PRO A 290 -33.32 2.99 6.54
CA PRO A 290 -34.66 2.40 6.64
C PRO A 290 -35.55 2.72 5.42
N ASP A 291 -35.20 3.76 4.65
CA ASP A 291 -35.97 4.21 3.49
C ASP A 291 -35.62 3.45 2.19
N ARG A 292 -34.63 2.54 2.24
CA ARG A 292 -34.18 1.77 1.06
C ARG A 292 -34.33 0.27 1.25
N GLU A 293 -35.03 -0.37 0.32
CA GLU A 293 -35.15 -1.84 0.27
C GLU A 293 -34.11 -2.50 -0.65
N THR A 294 -33.53 -1.77 -1.60
CA THR A 294 -32.56 -2.31 -2.57
C THR A 294 -31.23 -1.57 -2.50
N PHE A 295 -30.11 -2.31 -2.62
CA PHE A 295 -28.76 -1.73 -2.71
C PHE A 295 -28.58 -0.90 -3.99
N PHE A 296 -29.26 -1.28 -5.06
CA PHE A 296 -29.21 -0.60 -6.35
C PHE A 296 -29.66 0.87 -6.26
N VAL A 297 -28.83 1.81 -6.72
CA VAL A 297 -29.13 3.25 -6.71
C VAL A 297 -29.78 3.67 -8.02
N ARG A 298 -30.89 4.39 -7.95
CA ARG A 298 -31.56 4.98 -9.12
C ARG A 298 -30.83 6.26 -9.55
N PHE A 299 -29.61 6.11 -10.07
CA PHE A 299 -28.73 7.24 -10.39
C PHE A 299 -29.20 8.10 -11.58
N TRP A 300 -30.09 7.58 -12.44
CA TRP A 300 -30.62 8.31 -13.60
C TRP A 300 -31.70 9.35 -13.27
N GLU A 301 -32.20 9.41 -12.03
CA GLU A 301 -33.24 10.38 -11.63
C GLU A 301 -32.66 11.76 -11.25
N VAL A 302 -31.34 11.92 -11.36
CA VAL A 302 -30.61 13.12 -10.96
C VAL A 302 -30.64 14.16 -12.07
N PRO A 303 -30.88 15.45 -11.77
CA PRO A 303 -30.77 16.51 -12.76
C PRO A 303 -29.39 16.54 -13.40
N VAL A 304 -29.34 16.80 -14.71
CA VAL A 304 -28.10 16.76 -15.51
C VAL A 304 -27.00 17.69 -14.95
N GLU A 305 -27.38 18.80 -14.34
CA GLU A 305 -26.47 19.74 -13.66
C GLU A 305 -25.61 19.05 -12.58
N TRP A 306 -26.26 18.23 -11.75
CA TRP A 306 -25.59 17.48 -10.68
C TRP A 306 -24.71 16.35 -11.22
N VAL A 307 -25.03 15.79 -12.39
CA VAL A 307 -24.17 14.83 -13.08
C VAL A 307 -22.85 15.50 -13.44
N PHE A 308 -22.87 16.67 -14.09
CA PHE A 308 -21.63 17.38 -14.41
C PHE A 308 -20.88 17.87 -13.18
N LEU A 309 -21.58 18.36 -12.15
CA LEU A 309 -20.94 18.80 -10.91
C LEU A 309 -20.24 17.64 -10.17
N SER A 310 -20.80 16.42 -10.25
CA SER A 310 -20.22 15.21 -9.65
C SER A 310 -18.88 14.78 -10.27
N MET A 311 -18.47 15.38 -11.39
CA MET A 311 -17.15 15.16 -11.97
C MET A 311 -16.01 15.64 -11.06
N ILE A 312 -16.23 16.73 -10.30
CA ILE A 312 -15.21 17.29 -9.37
C ILE A 312 -14.89 16.29 -8.25
N PRO A 313 -15.86 15.83 -7.44
CA PRO A 313 -15.59 14.80 -6.42
C PRO A 313 -15.11 13.50 -7.06
N GLY A 314 -15.60 13.13 -8.25
CA GLY A 314 -15.08 11.98 -9.00
C GLY A 314 -13.59 12.11 -9.33
N ALA A 315 -13.12 13.30 -9.70
CA ALA A 315 -11.71 13.53 -10.00
C ALA A 315 -10.83 13.44 -8.74
N ILE A 316 -11.32 13.98 -7.61
CA ILE A 316 -10.64 13.85 -6.31
C ILE A 316 -10.52 12.37 -5.92
N VAL A 317 -11.62 11.62 -6.01
CA VAL A 317 -11.62 10.18 -5.74
C VAL A 317 -10.65 9.44 -6.66
N THR A 318 -10.61 9.81 -7.96
CA THR A 318 -9.68 9.20 -8.91
C THR A 318 -8.23 9.36 -8.46
N VAL A 319 -7.82 10.58 -8.13
CA VAL A 319 -6.42 10.82 -7.75
C VAL A 319 -6.08 10.13 -6.43
N LEU A 320 -7.00 10.16 -5.46
CA LEU A 320 -6.80 9.48 -4.18
C LEU A 320 -6.66 7.97 -4.36
N PHE A 321 -7.58 7.34 -5.10
CA PHE A 321 -7.63 5.89 -5.28
C PHE A 321 -6.45 5.41 -6.11
N TYR A 322 -6.08 6.16 -7.14
CA TYR A 322 -4.87 5.93 -7.91
C TYR A 322 -3.63 5.95 -7.02
N PHE A 323 -3.45 6.99 -6.20
CA PHE A 323 -2.27 7.10 -5.35
C PHE A 323 -2.19 6.00 -4.29
N ASP A 324 -3.27 5.76 -3.54
CA ASP A 324 -3.30 4.75 -2.49
C ASP A 324 -3.04 3.34 -3.07
N HIS A 325 -3.64 3.03 -4.22
CA HIS A 325 -3.41 1.76 -4.88
C HIS A 325 -1.97 1.59 -5.35
N GLU A 326 -1.40 2.60 -6.01
CA GLU A 326 -0.03 2.56 -6.52
C GLU A 326 1.00 2.43 -5.41
N ILE A 327 0.87 3.23 -4.35
CA ILE A 327 1.76 3.16 -3.20
C ILE A 327 1.64 1.80 -2.50
N SER A 328 0.43 1.28 -2.28
CA SER A 328 0.23 -0.06 -1.72
C SER A 328 0.85 -1.16 -2.59
N SER A 329 0.71 -1.08 -3.91
CA SER A 329 1.28 -2.05 -4.84
C SER A 329 2.80 -2.03 -4.81
N ILE A 330 3.42 -0.85 -4.75
CA ILE A 330 4.88 -0.72 -4.72
C ILE A 330 5.44 -1.21 -3.37
N ILE A 331 4.81 -0.83 -2.26
CA ILE A 331 5.23 -1.24 -0.91
C ILE A 331 5.19 -2.78 -0.77
N CYS A 332 4.21 -3.44 -1.38
CA CYS A 332 4.08 -4.90 -1.30
C CYS A 332 5.08 -5.67 -2.20
N THR A 333 5.72 -4.99 -3.15
CA THR A 333 6.72 -5.54 -4.10
C THR A 333 8.13 -5.03 -3.87
N VAL A 334 8.42 -4.40 -2.72
CA VAL A 334 9.77 -3.94 -2.37
C VAL A 334 10.75 -5.12 -2.37
N ASP A 335 11.97 -4.90 -2.82
CA ASP A 335 13.02 -5.93 -2.96
C ASP A 335 13.31 -6.70 -1.66
N LYS A 336 13.05 -6.09 -0.50
CA LYS A 336 13.05 -6.73 0.83
C LYS A 336 12.29 -8.06 0.85
N TYR A 337 11.20 -8.16 0.08
CA TYR A 337 10.31 -9.32 0.03
C TYR A 337 10.72 -10.36 -1.03
N GLY A 338 11.70 -10.06 -1.89
CA GLY A 338 12.21 -10.97 -2.90
C GLY A 338 11.14 -11.46 -3.90
N THR A 339 10.19 -10.59 -4.27
CA THR A 339 9.16 -10.88 -5.29
C THR A 339 9.82 -11.02 -6.67
N LYS A 340 9.49 -12.09 -7.41
CA LYS A 340 10.12 -12.37 -8.72
C LYS A 340 9.18 -12.13 -9.90
N LYS A 341 7.86 -12.08 -9.70
CA LYS A 341 6.92 -11.86 -10.80
C LYS A 341 6.77 -10.37 -11.08
N PRO A 342 6.64 -9.97 -12.35
CA PRO A 342 6.40 -8.57 -12.69
C PRO A 342 5.02 -8.12 -12.16
N GLY A 343 4.96 -6.89 -11.64
CA GLY A 343 3.70 -6.25 -11.24
C GLY A 343 2.79 -5.96 -12.44
N GLY A 344 1.54 -5.58 -12.17
CA GLY A 344 0.55 -5.21 -13.19
C GLY A 344 -0.13 -3.88 -12.91
N TYR A 345 0.65 -2.81 -12.78
CA TYR A 345 0.20 -1.51 -12.28
C TYR A 345 -0.92 -0.88 -13.13
N ALA A 346 -0.79 -0.81 -14.46
CA ALA A 346 -1.80 -0.17 -15.29
C ALA A 346 -3.09 -1.00 -15.38
N TRP A 347 -2.95 -2.32 -15.44
CA TRP A 347 -4.12 -3.22 -15.41
C TRP A 347 -4.86 -3.15 -14.07
N ASP A 348 -4.14 -3.08 -12.95
CA ASP A 348 -4.76 -2.99 -11.63
C ASP A 348 -5.50 -1.66 -11.43
N VAL A 349 -4.99 -0.55 -11.97
CA VAL A 349 -5.71 0.73 -11.99
C VAL A 349 -6.99 0.66 -12.82
N ALA A 350 -6.98 -0.02 -13.97
CA ALA A 350 -8.19 -0.24 -14.76
C ALA A 350 -9.21 -1.13 -14.00
N LEU A 351 -8.72 -2.15 -13.30
CA LEU A 351 -9.56 -3.03 -12.49
C LEU A 351 -10.17 -2.28 -11.30
N LEU A 352 -9.40 -1.41 -10.65
CA LEU A 352 -9.87 -0.49 -9.60
C LEU A 352 -10.97 0.45 -10.12
N GLY A 353 -10.82 0.96 -11.34
CA GLY A 353 -11.88 1.74 -12.01
C GLY A 353 -13.16 0.93 -12.21
N THR A 354 -13.02 -0.35 -12.59
CA THR A 354 -14.16 -1.27 -12.77
C THR A 354 -14.91 -1.52 -11.46
N THR A 355 -14.19 -1.85 -10.39
CA THR A 355 -14.80 -2.09 -9.07
C THR A 355 -15.44 -0.83 -8.50
N THR A 356 -14.85 0.34 -8.74
CA THR A 356 -15.39 1.64 -8.33
C THR A 356 -16.74 1.94 -9.01
N ILE A 357 -16.88 1.65 -10.31
CA ILE A 357 -18.15 1.79 -11.04
C ILE A 357 -19.21 0.86 -10.46
N ILE A 358 -18.85 -0.41 -10.22
CA ILE A 358 -19.76 -1.40 -9.63
C ILE A 358 -20.24 -0.93 -8.25
N CYS A 359 -19.34 -0.39 -7.42
CA CYS A 359 -19.69 0.15 -6.11
C CYS A 359 -20.67 1.33 -6.22
N GLY A 360 -20.45 2.25 -7.18
CA GLY A 360 -21.37 3.36 -7.44
C GLY A 360 -22.77 2.91 -7.82
N ILE A 361 -22.89 1.91 -8.70
CA ILE A 361 -24.20 1.36 -9.12
C ILE A 361 -24.91 0.66 -7.95
N LEU A 362 -24.16 -0.08 -7.14
CA LEU A 362 -24.67 -0.80 -5.97
C LEU A 362 -24.84 0.09 -4.72
N GLY A 363 -24.49 1.37 -4.78
CA GLY A 363 -24.62 2.30 -3.65
C GLY A 363 -23.78 1.93 -2.43
N ILE A 364 -22.75 1.11 -2.62
CA ILE A 364 -21.82 0.69 -1.57
C ILE A 364 -20.55 1.56 -1.64
N PRO A 365 -19.87 1.79 -0.51
CA PRO A 365 -18.63 2.57 -0.52
C PRO A 365 -17.58 1.87 -1.39
N PRO A 366 -16.79 2.60 -2.17
CA PRO A 366 -15.77 1.98 -3.02
C PRO A 366 -14.57 1.54 -2.16
N ALA A 367 -13.88 0.47 -2.58
CA ALA A 367 -12.69 -0.04 -1.90
C ALA A 367 -11.42 0.30 -2.71
N ASN A 368 -10.34 0.64 -2.01
CA ASN A 368 -9.03 0.95 -2.60
C ASN A 368 -7.90 0.21 -1.88
N GLY A 369 -6.66 0.39 -2.37
CA GLY A 369 -5.47 -0.23 -1.80
C GLY A 369 -5.23 0.19 -0.35
N LEU A 370 -5.10 -0.79 0.53
CA LEU A 370 -4.86 -0.54 1.96
C LEU A 370 -3.36 -0.49 2.26
N LEU A 371 -2.90 0.64 2.81
CA LEU A 371 -1.48 0.88 3.01
C LEU A 371 -0.82 0.01 4.10
N PRO A 372 -1.37 -0.11 5.31
CA PRO A 372 -0.77 -1.00 6.33
C PRO A 372 -0.95 -2.49 6.01
N GLN A 373 -2.06 -2.87 5.37
CA GLN A 373 -2.44 -4.26 5.17
C GLN A 373 -1.66 -4.92 4.02
N ALA A 374 -1.32 -4.17 2.96
CA ALA A 374 -0.53 -4.68 1.85
C ALA A 374 0.88 -5.20 2.26
N PRO A 375 1.72 -4.46 3.01
CA PRO A 375 3.01 -4.97 3.47
C PRO A 375 2.88 -6.12 4.48
N LEU A 376 1.89 -6.07 5.37
CA LEU A 376 1.62 -7.15 6.32
C LEU A 376 1.25 -8.46 5.61
N HIS A 377 0.53 -8.36 4.49
CA HIS A 377 0.21 -9.50 3.64
C HIS A 377 1.48 -10.08 2.99
N SER A 378 2.31 -9.25 2.36
CA SER A 378 3.59 -9.70 1.81
C SER A 378 4.48 -10.32 2.88
N GLU A 379 4.61 -9.69 4.04
CA GLU A 379 5.43 -10.17 5.17
C GLU A 379 4.97 -11.53 5.69
N SER A 380 3.66 -11.74 5.83
CA SER A 380 3.10 -13.03 6.26
C SER A 380 3.37 -14.18 5.26
N LEU A 381 3.71 -13.86 4.01
CA LEU A 381 4.01 -14.80 2.93
C LEU A 381 5.52 -14.98 2.68
N VAL A 382 6.37 -14.28 3.45
CA VAL A 382 7.83 -14.41 3.36
C VAL A 382 8.27 -15.75 3.94
N HIS A 383 9.15 -16.43 3.21
CA HIS A 383 9.92 -17.58 3.66
C HIS A 383 11.37 -17.38 3.26
N TYR A 384 12.29 -17.94 4.04
CA TYR A 384 13.73 -17.86 3.75
C TYR A 384 14.17 -19.08 2.95
N VAL A 385 14.69 -18.84 1.76
CA VAL A 385 15.31 -19.87 0.92
C VAL A 385 16.81 -19.73 1.01
N VAL A 386 17.50 -20.84 1.26
CA VAL A 386 18.96 -20.86 1.28
C VAL A 386 19.42 -20.99 -0.18
N GLU A 387 19.86 -19.88 -0.77
CA GLU A 387 20.44 -19.88 -2.11
C GLU A 387 21.98 -19.78 -1.99
N SER A 388 22.69 -20.63 -2.73
CA SER A 388 24.13 -20.49 -2.96
C SER A 388 24.32 -19.59 -4.18
N PRO A 389 25.04 -18.47 -4.10
CA PRO A 389 25.32 -17.63 -5.27
C PRO A 389 25.97 -18.48 -6.37
N PRO A 390 25.65 -18.24 -7.66
CA PRO A 390 26.38 -18.89 -8.74
C PRO A 390 27.86 -18.53 -8.60
N ALA A 391 28.72 -19.54 -8.47
CA ALA A 391 30.16 -19.31 -8.46
C ALA A 391 30.54 -18.69 -9.80
N GLU A 392 31.02 -17.44 -9.78
CA GLU A 392 31.74 -16.90 -10.93
C GLU A 392 32.96 -17.79 -11.19
N GLN A 393 33.28 -18.05 -12.47
CA GLN A 393 34.38 -18.94 -12.85
C GLN A 393 35.70 -18.43 -12.25
N GLY A 394 36.13 -19.01 -11.12
CA GLY A 394 37.39 -18.70 -10.46
C GLY A 394 37.29 -18.25 -8.99
N GLU A 395 36.09 -17.96 -8.47
CA GLU A 395 35.91 -17.56 -7.05
C GLU A 395 35.33 -18.68 -6.18
N GLN A 396 35.74 -18.71 -4.90
CA GLN A 396 35.15 -19.63 -3.92
C GLN A 396 33.65 -19.33 -3.79
N PRO A 397 32.78 -20.35 -3.82
CA PRO A 397 31.35 -20.13 -3.65
C PRO A 397 31.10 -19.47 -2.29
N ASP A 398 30.52 -18.27 -2.33
CA ASP A 398 30.10 -17.52 -1.16
C ASP A 398 29.20 -18.41 -0.27
N PRO A 399 29.28 -18.27 1.08
CA PRO A 399 28.51 -19.12 1.97
C PRO A 399 27.01 -18.95 1.69
N PRO A 400 26.22 -20.03 1.73
CA PRO A 400 24.78 -19.98 1.48
C PRO A 400 24.10 -18.96 2.40
N ARG A 401 23.48 -17.93 1.82
CA ARG A 401 22.78 -16.87 2.57
C ARG A 401 21.27 -17.13 2.54
N PRO A 402 20.55 -16.95 3.67
CA PRO A 402 19.10 -17.01 3.66
C PRO A 402 18.55 -15.79 2.91
N VAL A 403 17.97 -16.01 1.73
CA VAL A 403 17.31 -14.98 0.94
C VAL A 403 15.82 -14.99 1.27
N ALA A 404 15.27 -13.84 1.64
CA ALA A 404 13.84 -13.68 1.85
C ALA A 404 13.12 -13.79 0.49
N ARG A 405 12.11 -14.65 0.42
CA ARG A 405 11.29 -14.85 -0.77
C ARG A 405 9.83 -14.92 -0.39
N THR A 406 8.97 -14.28 -1.17
CA THR A 406 7.53 -14.26 -0.90
C THR A 406 6.79 -15.28 -1.77
N TYR A 407 5.81 -15.97 -1.18
CA TYR A 407 4.89 -16.79 -1.96
C TYR A 407 3.91 -15.91 -2.74
N GLU A 408 4.19 -15.69 -4.02
CA GLU A 408 3.34 -14.91 -4.93
C GLU A 408 2.17 -15.77 -5.44
N GLN A 409 1.06 -15.78 -4.70
CA GLN A 409 -0.15 -16.58 -4.97
C GLN A 409 -1.45 -15.77 -4.83
N ARG A 410 -2.57 -16.35 -5.31
CA ARG A 410 -3.92 -15.74 -5.27
C ARG A 410 -4.86 -16.28 -4.18
N TYR A 411 -4.56 -17.46 -3.66
CA TYR A 411 -5.37 -18.12 -2.63
C TYR A 411 -5.59 -17.29 -1.36
N SER A 412 -4.56 -16.64 -0.81
CA SER A 412 -4.71 -15.90 0.45
C SER A 412 -5.69 -14.75 0.28
N HIS A 413 -5.55 -13.95 -0.78
CA HIS A 413 -6.46 -12.85 -1.10
C HIS A 413 -7.85 -13.36 -1.44
N PHE A 414 -7.97 -14.43 -2.23
CA PHE A 414 -9.27 -15.02 -2.54
C PHE A 414 -10.00 -15.53 -1.28
N ILE A 415 -9.30 -16.28 -0.42
CA ILE A 415 -9.86 -16.86 0.81
C ILE A 415 -10.26 -15.75 1.78
N GLN A 416 -9.41 -14.74 2.00
CA GLN A 416 -9.77 -13.63 2.90
C GLN A 416 -10.94 -12.80 2.37
N ALA A 417 -10.98 -12.49 1.08
CA ALA A 417 -12.12 -11.77 0.49
C ALA A 417 -13.43 -12.59 0.54
N ALA A 418 -13.35 -13.89 0.28
CA ALA A 418 -14.49 -14.80 0.41
C ALA A 418 -14.98 -14.90 1.86
N MET A 419 -14.07 -14.98 2.83
CA MET A 419 -14.42 -14.97 4.25
C MET A 419 -15.13 -13.66 4.63
N ILE A 420 -14.62 -12.50 4.21
CA ILE A 420 -15.30 -11.20 4.46
C ILE A 420 -16.69 -11.19 3.83
N LEU A 421 -16.84 -11.67 2.59
CA LEU A 421 -18.14 -11.70 1.91
C LEU A 421 -19.15 -12.60 2.64
N VAL A 422 -18.70 -13.71 3.24
CA VAL A 422 -19.55 -14.60 4.03
C VAL A 422 -20.10 -13.90 5.29
N PHE A 423 -19.40 -12.91 5.85
CA PHE A 423 -19.88 -12.10 6.98
C PHE A 423 -21.04 -11.15 6.64
N VAL A 424 -21.39 -11.01 5.37
CA VAL A 424 -22.63 -10.34 4.92
C VAL A 424 -23.87 -11.17 5.29
N SER A 425 -23.71 -12.49 5.50
CA SER A 425 -24.84 -13.34 5.87
C SER A 425 -25.41 -12.96 7.27
N PRO A 426 -26.74 -12.95 7.45
CA PRO A 426 -27.37 -12.55 8.71
C PRO A 426 -26.82 -13.20 10.01
N PRO A 427 -26.52 -14.52 10.06
CA PRO A 427 -26.03 -15.12 11.31
C PRO A 427 -24.64 -14.60 11.70
N LEU A 428 -23.75 -14.39 10.72
CA LEU A 428 -22.40 -13.87 10.97
C LEU A 428 -22.41 -12.35 11.16
N GLN A 429 -23.38 -11.66 10.58
CA GLN A 429 -23.58 -10.25 10.84
C GLN A 429 -24.04 -9.98 12.28
N LYS A 430 -24.88 -10.86 12.85
CA LYS A 430 -25.21 -10.83 14.28
C LYS A 430 -23.98 -11.02 15.17
N LEU A 431 -23.04 -11.87 14.75
CA LEU A 431 -21.77 -12.05 15.45
C LEU A 431 -20.97 -10.74 15.49
N LEU A 432 -20.92 -9.98 14.38
CA LEU A 432 -20.29 -8.66 14.37
C LEU A 432 -20.99 -7.68 15.32
N GLY A 433 -22.31 -7.76 15.45
CA GLY A 433 -23.09 -6.91 16.36
C GLY A 433 -22.78 -7.08 17.85
N PHE A 434 -22.10 -8.16 18.25
CA PHE A 434 -21.59 -8.30 19.62
C PHE A 434 -20.32 -7.48 19.87
N THR A 435 -19.67 -6.99 18.82
CA THR A 435 -18.44 -6.21 18.94
C THR A 435 -18.74 -4.84 19.54
N GLN A 436 -18.03 -4.54 20.63
CA GLN A 436 -18.12 -3.26 21.31
C GLN A 436 -17.26 -2.21 20.60
N THR A 437 -17.75 -0.98 20.51
CA THR A 437 -16.99 0.10 19.85
C THR A 437 -15.73 0.49 20.62
N SER A 438 -15.70 0.27 21.94
CA SER A 438 -14.52 0.42 22.79
C SER A 438 -13.36 -0.49 22.38
N VAL A 439 -13.65 -1.75 22.06
CA VAL A 439 -12.66 -2.74 21.60
C VAL A 439 -12.09 -2.33 20.24
N LEU A 440 -12.94 -1.79 19.36
CA LEU A 440 -12.51 -1.25 18.07
C LEU A 440 -11.60 -0.02 18.22
N ALA A 441 -11.88 0.86 19.19
CA ALA A 441 -10.98 1.96 19.52
C ALA A 441 -9.60 1.46 20.00
N GLY A 442 -9.58 0.38 20.78
CA GLY A 442 -8.34 -0.30 21.17
C GLY A 442 -7.54 -0.85 19.99
N LEU A 443 -8.23 -1.37 18.98
CA LEU A 443 -7.57 -1.79 17.74
C LEU A 443 -6.98 -0.61 16.97
N PHE A 444 -7.66 0.54 16.90
CA PHE A 444 -7.07 1.73 16.27
C PHE A 444 -5.77 2.17 16.96
N LEU A 445 -5.71 2.09 18.30
CA LEU A 445 -4.48 2.35 19.03
C LEU A 445 -3.37 1.36 18.65
N PHE A 446 -3.71 0.07 18.54
CA PHE A 446 -2.76 -0.97 18.14
C PHE A 446 -2.22 -0.76 16.72
N MET A 447 -3.08 -0.46 15.75
CA MET A 447 -2.65 -0.18 14.38
C MET A 447 -1.84 1.10 14.26
N GLY A 448 -2.21 2.15 15.01
CA GLY A 448 -1.42 3.37 15.13
C GLY A 448 -0.02 3.08 15.68
N TYR A 449 0.08 2.23 16.70
CA TYR A 449 1.36 1.78 17.26
C TYR A 449 2.19 0.98 16.26
N GLN A 450 1.61 -0.01 15.58
CA GLN A 450 2.34 -0.82 14.60
C GLN A 450 2.87 0.05 13.45
N SER A 451 2.02 0.92 12.89
CA SER A 451 2.39 1.83 11.82
C SER A 451 3.49 2.80 12.25
N LEU A 452 3.44 3.30 13.50
CA LEU A 452 4.47 4.20 14.03
C LEU A 452 5.80 3.47 14.29
N SER A 453 5.75 2.23 14.78
CA SER A 453 6.94 1.44 15.14
C SER A 453 7.83 1.06 13.95
N VAL A 454 7.27 0.99 12.74
CA VAL A 454 7.99 0.67 11.50
C VAL A 454 8.43 1.94 10.77
N ASN A 455 7.98 3.12 11.19
CA ASN A 455 8.27 4.36 10.50
C ASN A 455 9.70 4.86 10.81
N PRO A 456 10.56 5.08 9.79
CA PRO A 456 11.93 5.58 10.00
C PRO A 456 12.01 6.94 10.71
N ILE A 457 10.95 7.76 10.65
CA ILE A 457 10.87 9.03 11.37
C ILE A 457 10.95 8.79 12.89
N LEU A 458 10.38 7.69 13.40
CA LEU A 458 10.43 7.40 14.84
C LEU A 458 11.87 7.20 15.31
N ASP A 459 12.67 6.42 14.59
CA ASP A 459 14.09 6.20 14.91
C ASP A 459 14.89 7.50 14.86
N ARG A 460 14.58 8.38 13.89
CA ARG A 460 15.19 9.72 13.78
C ARG A 460 14.76 10.65 14.92
N VAL A 461 13.52 10.56 15.40
CA VAL A 461 13.03 11.29 16.58
C VAL A 461 13.68 10.78 17.85
N VAL A 462 13.84 9.47 18.00
CA VAL A 462 14.60 8.89 19.12
C VAL A 462 16.03 9.42 19.09
N SER A 463 16.67 9.43 17.91
CA SER A 463 18.01 10.00 17.73
C SER A 463 18.09 11.50 18.05
N LEU A 464 17.00 12.26 17.89
CA LEU A 464 16.91 13.67 18.31
C LEU A 464 16.91 13.83 19.83
N LEU A 465 16.39 12.82 20.56
CA LEU A 465 16.33 12.81 22.02
C LEU A 465 17.56 12.15 22.67
N THR A 466 18.31 11.35 21.92
CA THR A 466 19.54 10.68 22.37
C THR A 466 20.69 11.68 22.51
N PRO A 467 21.47 11.65 23.61
CA PRO A 467 22.62 12.53 23.79
C PRO A 467 23.70 12.26 22.73
N PRO A 468 24.48 13.28 22.30
CA PRO A 468 25.49 13.13 21.24
C PRO A 468 26.58 12.09 21.50
N SER A 469 26.79 11.70 22.77
CA SER A 469 27.76 10.68 23.16
C SER A 469 27.39 9.26 22.72
N ASP A 470 26.09 9.00 22.56
CA ASP A 470 25.55 7.66 22.31
C ASP A 470 25.12 7.50 20.85
N LEU A 471 25.32 8.53 20.03
CA LEU A 471 24.98 8.54 18.61
C LEU A 471 26.05 7.80 17.79
N PRO A 472 25.63 7.03 16.77
CA PRO A 472 26.57 6.38 15.87
C PRO A 472 27.42 7.40 15.08
N ALA A 473 28.65 7.03 14.74
CA ALA A 473 29.52 7.85 13.91
C ALA A 473 28.90 8.03 12.51
N LEU A 474 28.79 9.29 12.06
CA LEU A 474 28.28 9.61 10.73
C LEU A 474 29.39 9.53 9.67
N PRO A 475 29.04 9.26 8.39
CA PRO A 475 29.97 9.41 7.28
C PRO A 475 30.50 10.85 7.14
N ASP A 476 31.71 11.00 6.60
CA ASP A 476 32.33 12.30 6.35
C ASP A 476 31.41 13.19 5.50
N GLY A 477 31.21 14.45 5.94
CA GLY A 477 30.39 15.45 5.23
C GLY A 477 28.93 15.59 5.71
N VAL A 478 28.47 14.72 6.61
CA VAL A 478 27.10 14.79 7.18
C VAL A 478 27.11 15.33 8.61
N SER A 479 26.22 16.28 8.91
CA SER A 479 26.03 16.81 10.26
C SER A 479 24.72 16.32 10.88
N TRP A 480 24.75 15.98 12.18
CA TRP A 480 23.55 15.64 12.96
C TRP A 480 22.52 16.77 12.95
N LEU A 481 22.96 18.03 12.96
CA LEU A 481 22.07 19.20 12.84
C LEU A 481 21.25 19.16 11.54
N GLY A 482 21.87 18.76 10.42
CA GLY A 482 21.18 18.62 9.14
C GLY A 482 20.07 17.56 9.20
N ILE A 483 20.36 16.40 9.79
CA ILE A 483 19.41 15.29 9.97
C ILE A 483 18.26 15.69 10.89
N HIS A 484 18.56 16.39 11.99
CA HIS A 484 17.54 16.87 12.94
C HIS A 484 16.62 17.93 12.31
N MET A 485 17.18 18.90 11.58
CA MET A 485 16.37 19.92 10.87
C MET A 485 15.48 19.29 9.79
N TYR A 486 15.98 18.28 9.09
CA TYR A 486 15.17 17.50 8.14
C TYR A 486 14.01 16.78 8.84
N THR A 487 14.29 16.11 9.95
CA THR A 487 13.27 15.36 10.72
C THR A 487 12.21 16.30 11.31
N ILE A 488 12.61 17.45 11.84
CA ILE A 488 11.68 18.49 12.32
C ILE A 488 10.80 18.98 11.17
N THR A 489 11.37 19.20 9.98
CA THR A 489 10.60 19.60 8.79
C THR A 489 9.55 18.54 8.43
N GLN A 490 9.89 17.25 8.47
CA GLN A 490 8.92 16.16 8.23
C GLN A 490 7.77 16.15 9.26
N ILE A 491 8.07 16.39 10.54
CA ILE A 491 7.07 16.46 11.60
C ILE A 491 6.14 17.66 11.41
N VAL A 492 6.71 18.84 11.11
CA VAL A 492 5.94 20.06 10.85
C VAL A 492 5.03 19.88 9.63
N MET A 493 5.54 19.31 8.54
CA MET A 493 4.72 19.02 7.35
C MET A 493 3.61 18.02 7.66
N THR A 494 3.91 16.94 8.38
CA THR A 494 2.88 16.00 8.85
C THR A 494 1.81 16.72 9.68
N GLY A 495 2.20 17.61 10.59
CA GLY A 495 1.28 18.41 11.39
C GLY A 495 0.40 19.35 10.57
N ILE A 496 0.95 19.98 9.53
CA ILE A 496 0.19 20.83 8.59
C ILE A 496 -0.84 19.98 7.84
N VAL A 497 -0.42 18.85 7.27
CA VAL A 497 -1.34 17.96 6.54
C VAL A 497 -2.42 17.42 7.47
N PHE A 498 -2.06 17.00 8.69
CA PHE A 498 -3.04 16.59 9.70
C PHE A 498 -4.00 17.72 10.09
N GLY A 499 -3.53 18.96 10.17
CA GLY A 499 -4.40 20.12 10.36
C GLY A 499 -5.45 20.25 9.26
N VAL A 500 -5.07 20.01 8.00
CA VAL A 500 -6.00 20.01 6.86
C VAL A 500 -7.00 18.86 6.94
N THR A 501 -6.61 17.68 7.41
CA THR A 501 -7.53 16.54 7.55
C THR A 501 -8.63 16.76 8.60
N LEU A 502 -8.47 17.73 9.49
CA LEU A 502 -9.51 18.14 10.44
C LEU A 502 -10.52 19.14 9.85
N THR A 503 -10.27 19.66 8.65
CA THR A 503 -11.13 20.64 7.97
C THR A 503 -12.04 19.99 6.93
N VAL A 504 -12.97 20.75 6.36
CA VAL A 504 -13.83 20.32 5.24
C VAL A 504 -13.01 19.90 4.01
N ALA A 505 -11.78 20.40 3.88
CA ALA A 505 -10.85 20.03 2.81
C ALA A 505 -10.15 18.67 3.04
N ALA A 506 -10.54 17.90 4.06
CA ALA A 506 -9.95 16.60 4.36
C ALA A 506 -9.81 15.69 3.12
N PRO A 507 -10.79 15.55 2.20
CA PRO A 507 -10.64 14.68 1.03
C PRO A 507 -9.49 15.06 0.10
N ALA A 508 -8.94 16.28 0.19
CA ALA A 508 -7.84 16.75 -0.63
C ALA A 508 -6.45 16.42 -0.07
N PHE A 509 -6.33 15.81 1.12
CA PHE A 509 -5.02 15.55 1.74
C PHE A 509 -4.02 14.78 0.84
N PRO A 510 -4.40 13.80 0.00
CA PRO A 510 -3.43 13.11 -0.85
C PRO A 510 -2.86 14.02 -1.94
N LEU A 511 -3.65 14.99 -2.43
CA LEU A 511 -3.15 16.01 -3.37
C LEU A 511 -2.04 16.84 -2.74
N ILE A 512 -2.16 17.12 -1.44
CA ILE A 512 -1.15 17.84 -0.67
C ILE A 512 0.11 16.97 -0.54
N ILE A 513 -0.03 15.68 -0.25
CA ILE A 513 1.11 14.74 -0.19
C ILE A 513 1.82 14.65 -1.55
N ILE A 514 1.07 14.56 -2.65
CA ILE A 514 1.64 14.57 -3.99
C ILE A 514 2.35 15.90 -4.26
N ALA A 515 1.79 17.03 -3.84
CA ALA A 515 2.42 18.34 -3.97
C ALA A 515 3.71 18.48 -3.13
N LEU A 516 3.90 17.68 -2.09
CA LEU A 516 5.17 17.65 -1.35
C LEU A 516 6.31 17.06 -2.19
N VAL A 517 6.04 16.22 -3.19
CA VAL A 517 7.06 15.64 -4.07
C VAL A 517 7.83 16.71 -4.87
N PRO A 518 7.19 17.59 -5.67
CA PRO A 518 7.91 18.64 -6.39
C PRO A 518 8.52 19.68 -5.45
N VAL A 519 7.88 19.96 -4.30
CA VAL A 519 8.46 20.82 -3.26
C VAL A 519 9.77 20.23 -2.74
N ARG A 520 9.79 18.92 -2.44
CA ARG A 520 11.01 18.21 -2.02
C ARG A 520 12.08 18.26 -3.11
N LEU A 521 11.72 18.00 -4.36
CA LEU A 521 12.68 17.96 -5.47
C LEU A 521 13.25 19.35 -5.84
N SER A 522 12.55 20.43 -5.54
CA SER A 522 12.95 21.79 -5.95
C SER A 522 13.49 22.64 -4.80
N LEU A 523 12.78 22.64 -3.66
CA LEU A 523 13.07 23.52 -2.52
C LEU A 523 14.14 22.93 -1.60
N MET A 524 14.09 21.63 -1.36
CA MET A 524 14.97 20.97 -0.38
C MET A 524 16.43 20.92 -0.85
N ASN A 525 16.66 20.84 -2.16
CA ASN A 525 17.98 20.91 -2.79
C ASN A 525 18.68 22.27 -2.59
N ARG A 526 17.95 23.32 -2.19
CA ARG A 526 18.51 24.65 -1.89
C ARG A 526 18.84 24.84 -0.41
N VAL A 527 18.20 24.08 0.49
CA VAL A 527 18.25 24.30 1.93
C VAL A 527 19.20 23.32 2.64
N TRP A 528 19.38 22.10 2.12
CA TRP A 528 20.23 21.07 2.73
C TRP A 528 21.41 20.65 1.84
N SER A 529 22.49 20.18 2.48
CA SER A 529 23.65 19.61 1.76
C SER A 529 23.27 18.29 1.08
N ARG A 530 23.82 18.06 -0.12
CA ARG A 530 23.52 16.88 -0.95
C ARG A 530 23.91 15.57 -0.27
N GLU A 531 25.00 15.56 0.49
CA GLU A 531 25.47 14.40 1.25
C GLU A 531 24.50 14.03 2.38
N THR A 532 23.91 15.03 3.04
CA THR A 532 22.84 14.79 4.03
C THR A 532 21.60 14.20 3.36
N LEU A 533 21.16 14.79 2.24
CA LEU A 533 20.00 14.31 1.47
C LEU A 533 20.20 12.89 0.92
N ARG A 534 21.42 12.53 0.52
CA ARG A 534 21.77 11.16 0.11
C ARG A 534 21.68 10.16 1.27
N LEU A 535 21.88 10.58 2.51
CA LEU A 535 21.78 9.68 3.66
C LEU A 535 20.32 9.48 4.09
N VAL A 536 19.52 10.56 4.10
CA VAL A 536 18.16 10.54 4.68
C VAL A 536 17.05 10.26 3.68
N ASP A 537 17.32 10.31 2.37
CA ASP A 537 16.30 10.19 1.34
C ASP A 537 16.78 9.40 0.11
N GLY A 538 15.79 8.81 -0.57
CA GLY A 538 15.98 7.94 -1.72
C GLY A 538 14.69 7.87 -2.53
N TRP A 539 14.75 7.26 -3.71
CA TRP A 539 13.53 7.00 -4.45
C TRP A 539 12.73 5.89 -3.77
N ALA A 540 11.44 6.11 -3.56
CA ALA A 540 10.59 5.09 -2.95
C ALA A 540 10.24 3.95 -3.93
N CYS A 541 10.29 4.25 -5.23
CA CYS A 541 9.73 3.38 -6.28
C CYS A 541 10.75 2.99 -7.38
N ARG A 542 12.02 3.41 -7.26
CA ARG A 542 13.10 3.02 -8.18
C ARG A 542 14.41 2.85 -7.44
N GLU A 543 15.32 2.04 -7.97
CA GLU A 543 16.68 1.93 -7.42
C GLU A 543 17.46 3.25 -7.62
N GLY A 544 18.33 3.55 -6.65
CA GLY A 544 19.19 4.75 -6.64
C GLY A 544 18.65 5.92 -5.82
N LYS A 545 19.37 7.05 -5.83
CA LYS A 545 19.00 8.25 -5.07
C LYS A 545 18.66 9.42 -6.00
N PRO A 546 17.81 10.36 -5.57
CA PRO A 546 17.50 11.55 -6.36
C PRO A 546 18.72 12.37 -6.76
N GLU A 547 19.73 12.37 -5.89
CA GLU A 547 20.98 13.09 -6.13
C GLU A 547 21.89 12.41 -7.16
N ASP A 548 21.72 11.11 -7.43
CA ASP A 548 22.60 10.37 -8.35
C ASP A 548 22.31 10.74 -9.81
N THR A 549 21.05 11.00 -10.16
CA THR A 549 20.63 11.40 -11.51
C THR A 549 21.14 12.80 -11.89
N ILE A 550 21.19 13.71 -10.92
CA ILE A 550 21.67 15.09 -11.13
C ILE A 550 23.20 15.12 -11.24
N THR A 551 23.91 14.21 -10.54
CA THR A 551 25.37 14.12 -10.61
C THR A 551 25.83 13.68 -12.00
N MET A 552 25.11 12.75 -12.63
CA MET A 552 25.39 12.36 -14.02
C MET A 552 25.09 13.47 -15.03
N GLN A 553 24.07 14.30 -14.77
CA GLN A 553 23.78 15.46 -15.62
C GLN A 553 24.87 16.53 -15.49
N GLY A 554 25.33 16.80 -14.27
CA GLY A 554 26.40 17.76 -13.98
C GLY A 554 27.76 17.34 -14.54
N SER A 555 28.10 16.05 -14.50
CA SER A 555 29.32 15.55 -15.14
C SER A 555 29.28 15.67 -16.66
N VAL A 556 28.10 15.47 -17.28
CA VAL A 556 27.91 15.63 -18.74
C VAL A 556 27.97 17.10 -19.16
N ASP A 557 27.46 18.01 -18.33
CA ASP A 557 27.54 19.45 -18.60
C ASP A 557 28.97 20.00 -18.36
N GLU A 558 29.71 19.51 -17.36
CA GLU A 558 31.14 19.82 -17.16
C GLU A 558 32.02 19.25 -18.29
N GLU A 559 31.71 18.05 -18.79
CA GLU A 559 32.44 17.45 -19.91
C GLU A 559 32.18 18.21 -21.22
N LYS A 560 30.96 18.72 -21.45
CA LYS A 560 30.64 19.59 -22.59
C LYS A 560 31.33 20.94 -22.52
N VAL A 561 31.34 21.58 -21.35
CA VAL A 561 32.06 22.85 -21.13
C VAL A 561 33.57 22.66 -21.26
N GLY A 562 34.11 21.52 -20.81
CA GLY A 562 35.52 21.16 -20.98
C GLY A 562 35.91 20.92 -22.44
N VAL A 563 35.02 20.32 -23.24
CA VAL A 563 35.23 20.10 -24.68
C VAL A 563 35.11 21.41 -25.49
N GLU A 564 34.18 22.30 -25.16
CA GLU A 564 34.07 23.63 -25.78
C GLU A 564 35.29 24.51 -25.45
N ALA A 565 35.74 24.52 -24.19
CA ALA A 565 36.94 25.26 -23.78
C ALA A 565 38.24 24.70 -24.40
N ALA A 566 38.31 23.39 -24.67
CA ALA A 566 39.43 22.77 -25.39
C ALA A 566 39.40 23.05 -26.90
N SER A 567 38.20 23.24 -27.48
CA SER A 567 38.00 23.63 -28.88
C SER A 567 38.44 25.08 -29.13
N GLU A 568 38.09 26.02 -28.24
CA GLU A 568 38.51 27.42 -28.36
C GLU A 568 40.03 27.60 -28.25
N ARG A 569 40.71 26.85 -27.38
CA ARG A 569 42.18 26.91 -27.26
C ARG A 569 42.93 26.32 -28.46
N ARG A 570 42.27 25.50 -29.29
CA ARG A 570 42.84 24.98 -30.55
C ARG A 570 42.64 25.92 -31.74
N GLY A 571 41.71 26.88 -31.64
CA GLY A 571 41.46 27.89 -32.68
C GLY A 571 42.49 29.03 -32.70
N ASP A 572 43.03 29.41 -31.54
CA ASP A 572 43.96 30.55 -31.39
C ASP A 572 45.44 30.21 -31.69
N GLY A 573 45.75 28.97 -32.09
CA GLY A 573 47.10 28.54 -32.46
C GLY A 573 47.40 28.58 -33.96
N MET A 574 46.47 29.08 -34.77
CA MET A 574 46.54 29.02 -36.23
C MET A 574 46.06 30.34 -36.85
N SER A 575 46.75 31.42 -36.50
CA SER A 575 46.71 32.71 -37.21
C SER A 575 48.10 33.33 -37.24
#